data_AF-C0BBF3-F1
#
_entry.id   AF-C0BBF3-F1
#
_cell.length_a   1.000
_cell.length_b   1.000
_cell.length_c   1.000
_cell.angle_alpha   90.00
_cell.angle_beta   90.00
_cell.angle_gamma   90.00
#
_symmetry.space_group_name_H-M   'P 1'
#
loop_
_entity.id
_entity.type
_entity.pdbx_description
1 polymer ?
#
loop_
_entity_poly.entity_id
_entity_poly.type
_entity_poly.pdbx_seq_one_letter_code
_entity_poly.pdbx_strand_id
1 'polypeptide(L)'
;MVLVNTRKPYSAEAKNVAEEIQKEYQVTALPVNCEQLREEDIHRIMENVLFAFPVTEVKFFLPKWVEILRADHKVREELVSYAREVMGRIGEIRDAMEIRKPEQSTYINAVNVTGVSMDTGEISVEIKVEDGCYYEMLSDLTGTQISGEYDLIHTVRNLAMLQKEYESVKDALASVKMKGYGVVSATREEIRLDDPVVIRQGNKYGVKIRSEAPSIHMIRANIETEIAPIVGSEQQAKDLVNYINEAAKSPDGVWGTNIFGKSIEELVMDGVRNKIAMIGDESQAKLQDTMQKIVNDSNGGMVCIII
;
A
#
# COMPACT_ATOMS: atom_id res chain seq x y z
N MET A 1 4.81 -43.71 25.62
CA MET A 1 4.82 -43.62 27.09
C MET A 1 4.99 -45.01 27.70
N VAL A 2 5.71 -45.13 28.81
CA VAL A 2 5.96 -46.38 29.54
C VAL A 2 5.52 -46.23 30.99
N LEU A 3 4.80 -47.21 31.54
CA LEU A 3 4.43 -47.24 32.96
C LEU A 3 5.41 -48.11 33.74
N VAL A 4 6.06 -47.54 34.74
CA VAL A 4 7.00 -48.26 35.62
C VAL A 4 6.22 -48.75 36.83
N ASN A 5 5.82 -50.01 36.83
CA ASN A 5 5.04 -50.59 37.92
C ASN A 5 5.91 -50.78 39.18
N THR A 6 5.52 -50.17 40.29
CA THR A 6 6.23 -50.27 41.58
C THR A 6 5.28 -50.11 42.77
N ARG A 7 5.57 -50.79 43.88
CA ARG A 7 4.81 -50.63 45.13
C ARG A 7 5.04 -49.27 45.81
N LYS A 8 6.11 -48.56 45.42
CA LYS A 8 6.50 -47.25 45.99
C LYS A 8 6.79 -46.23 44.88
N PRO A 9 5.76 -45.71 44.18
CA PRO A 9 5.94 -44.80 43.04
C PRO A 9 6.63 -43.48 43.37
N TYR A 10 6.60 -43.06 44.64
CA TYR A 10 7.25 -41.85 45.11
C TYR A 10 8.68 -42.04 45.63
N SER A 11 9.22 -43.27 45.63
CA SER A 11 10.60 -43.51 46.07
C SER A 11 11.61 -42.92 45.08
N ALA A 12 12.80 -42.55 45.58
CA ALA A 12 13.88 -42.06 44.73
C ALA A 12 14.32 -43.11 43.70
N GLU A 13 14.34 -44.39 44.11
CA GLU A 13 14.66 -45.52 43.23
C GLU A 13 13.70 -45.61 42.03
N ALA A 14 12.39 -45.48 42.26
CA ALA A 14 11.40 -45.55 41.20
C ALA A 14 11.49 -44.36 40.22
N LYS A 15 11.79 -43.16 40.72
CA LYS A 15 12.01 -41.98 39.90
C LYS A 15 13.27 -42.10 39.05
N ASN A 16 14.37 -42.57 39.64
CA ASN A 16 15.64 -42.77 38.91
C ASN A 16 15.47 -43.76 37.75
N VAL A 17 14.77 -44.88 37.97
CA VAL A 17 14.50 -45.86 36.91
C VAL A 17 13.66 -45.26 35.79
N ALA A 18 12.65 -44.44 36.11
CA ALA A 18 11.88 -43.74 35.09
C ALA A 18 12.72 -42.72 34.31
N GLU A 19 13.59 -41.97 34.97
CA GLU A 19 14.51 -41.03 34.30
C GLU A 19 15.52 -41.73 33.38
N GLU A 20 16.05 -42.88 33.78
CA GLU A 20 16.94 -43.70 32.94
C GLU A 20 16.23 -44.15 31.66
N ILE A 21 15.02 -44.70 31.79
CA ILE A 21 14.20 -45.11 30.63
C ILE A 21 13.89 -43.91 29.73
N GLN A 22 13.57 -42.75 30.32
CA GLN A 22 13.28 -41.54 29.57
C GLN A 22 14.48 -41.04 28.77
N LYS A 23 15.69 -41.10 29.33
CA LYS A 23 16.93 -40.70 28.65
C LYS A 23 17.34 -41.68 27.55
N GLU A 24 17.27 -42.98 27.83
CA GLU A 24 17.74 -44.04 26.91
C GLU A 24 16.81 -44.19 25.71
N TYR A 25 15.50 -44.17 25.94
CA TYR A 25 14.51 -44.46 24.91
C TYR A 25 13.79 -43.23 24.38
N GLN A 26 14.05 -42.03 24.91
CA GLN A 26 13.37 -40.78 24.52
C GLN A 26 11.83 -40.90 24.63
N VAL A 27 11.34 -41.66 25.62
CA VAL A 27 9.91 -41.85 25.88
C VAL A 27 9.53 -41.37 27.27
N THR A 28 8.31 -40.85 27.42
CA THR A 28 7.80 -40.49 28.75
C THR A 28 7.62 -41.74 29.61
N ALA A 29 8.26 -41.81 30.78
CA ALA A 29 8.14 -42.91 31.73
C ALA A 29 7.50 -42.43 33.05
N LEU A 30 6.49 -43.13 33.54
CA LEU A 30 5.74 -42.74 34.75
C LEU A 30 5.71 -43.88 35.79
N PRO A 31 6.28 -43.68 36.99
CA PRO A 31 6.14 -44.61 38.10
C PRO A 31 4.70 -44.67 38.63
N VAL A 32 4.12 -45.86 38.68
CA VAL A 32 2.75 -46.08 39.16
C VAL A 32 2.67 -47.37 39.96
N ASN A 33 1.78 -47.42 40.96
CA ASN A 33 1.46 -48.66 41.65
C ASN A 33 0.21 -49.28 41.02
N CYS A 34 0.38 -50.24 40.12
CA CYS A 34 -0.75 -50.86 39.44
C CYS A 34 -1.67 -51.67 40.38
N GLU A 35 -1.16 -52.11 41.55
CA GLU A 35 -1.94 -52.85 42.55
C GLU A 35 -2.92 -51.93 43.32
N GLN A 36 -2.60 -50.64 43.45
CA GLN A 36 -3.36 -49.66 44.23
C GLN A 36 -3.71 -48.42 43.40
N LEU A 37 -4.09 -48.60 42.13
CA LEU A 37 -4.52 -47.49 41.28
C LEU A 37 -5.80 -46.86 41.83
N ARG A 38 -5.76 -45.55 42.04
CA ARG A 38 -6.94 -44.73 42.31
C ARG A 38 -7.38 -44.02 41.04
N GLU A 39 -8.61 -43.51 41.05
CA GLU A 39 -9.16 -42.72 39.95
C GLU A 39 -8.26 -41.54 39.58
N GLU A 40 -7.68 -40.86 40.58
CA GLU A 40 -6.71 -39.77 40.40
C GLU A 40 -5.45 -40.23 39.64
N ASP A 41 -4.95 -41.44 39.90
CA ASP A 41 -3.78 -41.98 39.22
C ASP A 41 -4.10 -42.30 37.75
N ILE A 42 -5.32 -42.79 37.49
CA ILE A 42 -5.80 -43.04 36.12
C ILE A 42 -5.92 -41.73 35.35
N HIS A 43 -6.49 -40.68 35.95
CA HIS A 43 -6.55 -39.35 35.33
C HIS A 43 -5.16 -38.82 35.00
N ARG A 44 -4.19 -38.95 35.92
CA ARG A 44 -2.80 -38.54 35.69
C ARG A 44 -2.15 -39.32 34.55
N ILE A 45 -2.36 -40.64 34.49
CA ILE A 45 -1.86 -41.48 33.40
C ILE A 45 -2.44 -41.00 32.06
N MET A 46 -3.77 -40.82 31.98
CA MET A 46 -4.45 -40.39 30.77
C MET A 46 -3.98 -39.01 30.30
N GLU A 47 -3.81 -38.06 31.21
CA GLU A 47 -3.28 -36.73 30.91
C GLU A 47 -1.88 -36.81 30.30
N ASN A 48 -0.97 -37.60 30.90
CA ASN A 48 0.38 -37.77 30.37
C ASN A 48 0.42 -38.48 29.00
N VAL A 49 -0.53 -39.39 28.75
CA VAL A 49 -0.69 -40.02 27.42
C VAL A 49 -1.08 -38.98 26.38
N LEU A 50 -2.06 -38.12 26.68
CA LEU A 50 -2.52 -37.06 25.78
C LEU A 50 -1.40 -36.06 25.45
N PHE A 51 -0.55 -35.72 26.42
CA PHE A 51 0.62 -34.86 26.18
C PHE A 51 1.72 -35.51 25.34
N ALA A 52 1.75 -36.85 25.23
CA ALA A 52 2.72 -37.59 24.44
C ALA A 52 2.20 -37.91 23.02
N PHE A 53 1.03 -37.38 22.64
CA PHE A 53 0.51 -37.54 21.28
C PHE A 53 1.29 -36.68 20.29
N PRO A 54 1.52 -37.19 19.06
CA PRO A 54 2.22 -36.46 18.03
C PRO A 54 1.39 -35.26 17.56
N VAL A 55 2.08 -34.18 17.23
CA VAL A 55 1.45 -32.99 16.62
C VAL A 55 1.15 -33.26 15.16
N THR A 56 -0.07 -32.99 14.75
CA THR A 56 -0.55 -33.19 13.37
C THR A 56 -0.53 -31.88 12.57
N GLU A 57 -0.88 -30.76 13.22
CA GLU A 57 -0.98 -29.45 12.59
C GLU A 57 -0.63 -28.32 13.57
N VAL A 58 0.10 -27.32 13.09
CA VAL A 58 0.38 -26.07 13.82
C VAL A 58 -0.20 -24.90 13.03
N LYS A 59 -1.17 -24.20 13.61
CA LYS A 59 -1.85 -23.03 13.03
C LYS A 59 -1.23 -21.75 13.57
N PHE A 60 -0.64 -20.97 12.67
CA PHE A 60 -0.10 -19.65 12.99
C PHE A 60 -1.11 -18.56 12.67
N PHE A 61 -1.49 -17.78 13.68
CA PHE A 61 -2.37 -16.62 13.55
C PHE A 61 -1.52 -15.35 13.56
N LEU A 62 -1.54 -14.64 12.44
CA LEU A 62 -0.79 -13.41 12.20
C LEU A 62 -1.74 -12.21 12.14
N PRO A 63 -1.25 -10.98 12.37
CA PRO A 63 -2.02 -9.78 12.06
C PRO A 63 -2.33 -9.73 10.56
N LYS A 64 -3.59 -9.46 10.21
CA LYS A 64 -4.07 -9.52 8.80
C LYS A 64 -3.28 -8.65 7.83
N TRP A 65 -2.72 -7.53 8.29
CA TRP A 65 -1.93 -6.66 7.44
C TRP A 65 -0.62 -7.31 6.97
N VAL A 66 -0.09 -8.30 7.69
CA VAL A 66 1.10 -9.06 7.28
C VAL A 66 0.83 -9.83 5.98
N GLU A 67 -0.41 -10.25 5.71
CA GLU A 67 -0.77 -10.95 4.48
C GLU A 67 -0.62 -10.07 3.24
N ILE A 68 -0.68 -8.75 3.41
CA ILE A 68 -0.51 -7.75 2.34
C ILE A 68 0.97 -7.55 1.99
N LEU A 69 1.88 -7.92 2.90
CA LEU A 69 3.31 -7.80 2.67
C LEU A 69 3.76 -8.67 1.52
N ARG A 70 4.60 -8.10 0.66
CA ARG A 70 5.29 -8.86 -0.38
C ARG A 70 6.16 -9.95 0.23
N ALA A 71 6.40 -11.02 -0.53
CA ALA A 71 7.16 -12.17 -0.08
C ALA A 71 8.62 -11.85 0.30
N ASP A 72 9.17 -10.79 -0.30
CA ASP A 72 10.53 -10.25 -0.09
C ASP A 72 10.61 -9.28 1.11
N HIS A 73 9.51 -9.03 1.82
CA HIS A 73 9.51 -8.13 2.96
C HIS A 73 10.14 -8.77 4.22
N LYS A 74 11.05 -8.05 4.88
CA LYS A 74 11.84 -8.54 6.03
C LYS A 74 10.99 -9.12 7.17
N VAL A 75 9.88 -8.44 7.52
CA VAL A 75 8.92 -8.92 8.54
C VAL A 75 8.37 -10.30 8.18
N ARG A 76 8.00 -10.52 6.90
CA ARG A 76 7.44 -11.79 6.44
C ARG A 76 8.50 -12.89 6.42
N GLU A 77 9.72 -12.55 6.03
CA GLU A 77 10.86 -13.47 6.06
C GLU A 77 11.16 -13.97 7.49
N GLU A 78 11.19 -13.06 8.47
CA GLU A 78 11.41 -13.42 9.88
C GLU A 78 10.28 -14.30 10.42
N LEU A 79 9.02 -13.97 10.14
CA LEU A 79 7.86 -14.77 10.57
C LEU A 79 7.88 -16.18 9.98
N VAL A 80 8.22 -16.33 8.70
CA VAL A 80 8.33 -17.64 8.04
C VAL A 80 9.52 -18.43 8.60
N SER A 81 10.65 -17.77 8.86
CA SER A 81 11.82 -18.38 9.49
C SER A 81 11.47 -18.93 10.88
N TYR A 82 10.79 -18.12 11.69
CA TYR A 82 10.32 -18.52 13.01
C TYR A 82 9.35 -19.71 12.94
N ALA A 83 8.36 -19.67 12.04
CA ALA A 83 7.42 -20.77 11.87
C ALA A 83 8.13 -22.09 11.51
N ARG A 84 9.16 -22.03 10.65
CA ARG A 84 10.00 -23.19 10.31
C ARG A 84 10.79 -23.72 11.50
N GLU A 85 11.38 -22.83 12.30
CA GLU A 85 12.11 -23.21 13.52
C GLU A 85 11.20 -23.92 14.52
N VAL A 86 9.99 -23.39 14.72
CA VAL A 86 8.96 -23.98 15.59
C VAL A 86 8.54 -25.36 15.08
N MET A 87 8.22 -25.50 13.78
CA MET A 87 7.87 -26.79 13.18
C MET A 87 9.01 -27.83 13.25
N GLY A 88 10.27 -27.39 13.29
CA GLY A 88 11.43 -28.29 13.41
C GLY A 88 11.69 -28.80 14.83
N ARG A 89 11.16 -28.13 15.86
CA ARG A 89 11.33 -28.49 17.27
C ARG A 89 10.16 -29.25 17.86
N ILE A 90 8.95 -28.98 17.37
CA ILE A 90 7.72 -29.58 17.90
C ILE A 90 7.51 -30.97 17.29
N GLY A 91 7.47 -31.99 18.13
CA GLY A 91 7.06 -33.34 17.76
C GLY A 91 5.83 -33.83 18.53
N GLU A 92 5.74 -33.51 19.82
CA GLU A 92 4.67 -33.93 20.72
C GLU A 92 3.88 -32.74 21.25
N ILE A 93 2.65 -32.97 21.70
CA ILE A 93 1.77 -31.94 22.25
C ILE A 93 2.38 -31.20 23.45
N ARG A 94 3.24 -31.87 24.22
CA ARG A 94 4.00 -31.25 25.31
C ARG A 94 4.95 -30.14 24.84
N ASP A 95 5.52 -30.28 23.66
CA ASP A 95 6.48 -29.31 23.10
C ASP A 95 5.80 -27.97 22.79
N ALA A 96 4.47 -27.94 22.73
CA ALA A 96 3.69 -26.70 22.65
C ALA A 96 4.04 -25.72 23.79
N MET A 97 4.36 -26.24 24.98
CA MET A 97 4.76 -25.39 26.12
C MET A 97 6.14 -24.74 25.94
N GLU A 98 6.95 -25.25 25.01
CA GLU A 98 8.26 -24.67 24.71
C GLU A 98 8.20 -23.53 23.70
N ILE A 99 7.06 -23.36 23.02
CA ILE A 99 6.84 -22.28 22.05
C ILE A 99 6.88 -20.94 22.78
N ARG A 100 7.91 -20.17 22.46
CA ARG A 100 8.14 -18.85 23.01
C ARG A 100 8.73 -17.93 21.97
N LYS A 101 8.63 -16.63 22.23
CA LYS A 101 9.27 -15.59 21.42
C LYS A 101 10.78 -15.85 21.30
N PRO A 102 11.38 -15.70 20.11
CA PRO A 102 12.84 -15.76 19.96
C PRO A 102 13.52 -14.63 20.73
N GLU A 103 14.63 -14.92 21.40
CA GLU A 103 15.39 -13.91 22.14
C GLU A 103 15.95 -12.80 21.22
N GLN A 104 16.19 -13.11 19.95
CA GLN A 104 16.79 -12.21 18.95
C GLN A 104 15.80 -11.74 17.87
N SER A 105 14.49 -11.70 18.16
CA SER A 105 13.53 -11.24 17.14
C SER A 105 13.45 -9.72 17.04
N THR A 106 13.50 -9.19 15.82
CA THR A 106 13.38 -7.74 15.57
C THR A 106 11.94 -7.31 15.40
N TYR A 107 11.13 -8.10 14.69
CA TYR A 107 9.76 -7.73 14.32
C TYR A 107 8.68 -8.47 15.12
N ILE A 108 9.02 -9.57 15.81
CA ILE A 108 8.08 -10.31 16.63
C ILE A 108 8.02 -9.68 18.03
N ASN A 109 6.86 -9.16 18.41
CA ASN A 109 6.63 -8.58 19.73
C ASN A 109 6.31 -9.67 20.78
N ALA A 110 5.41 -10.60 20.45
CA ALA A 110 5.02 -11.68 21.34
C ALA A 110 4.58 -12.93 20.57
N VAL A 111 4.71 -14.09 21.19
CA VAL A 111 4.17 -15.36 20.68
C VAL A 111 3.43 -16.05 21.80
N ASN A 112 2.15 -16.34 21.58
CA ASN A 112 1.28 -16.95 22.56
C ASN A 112 0.65 -18.22 21.99
N VAL A 113 0.71 -19.33 22.74
CA VAL A 113 -0.09 -20.51 22.42
C VAL A 113 -1.50 -20.26 22.91
N THR A 114 -2.45 -20.15 21.98
CA THR A 114 -3.85 -19.80 22.27
C THR A 114 -4.74 -21.03 22.45
N GLY A 115 -4.32 -22.18 21.92
CA GLY A 115 -5.08 -23.41 22.02
C GLY A 115 -4.23 -24.64 21.71
N VAL A 116 -4.53 -25.74 22.41
CA VAL A 116 -3.92 -27.05 22.20
C VAL A 116 -5.04 -28.08 22.23
N SER A 117 -5.36 -28.64 21.06
CA SER A 117 -6.37 -29.70 20.90
C SER A 117 -5.68 -31.05 20.99
N MET A 118 -5.72 -31.65 22.18
CA MET A 118 -5.05 -32.93 22.45
C MET A 118 -5.70 -34.13 21.72
N ASP A 119 -6.97 -33.99 21.31
CA ASP A 119 -7.73 -35.00 20.59
C ASP A 119 -7.38 -35.07 19.10
N THR A 120 -7.11 -33.93 18.47
CA THR A 120 -6.76 -33.84 17.04
C THR A 120 -5.25 -33.67 16.79
N GLY A 121 -4.48 -33.28 17.81
CA GLY A 121 -3.07 -32.97 17.68
C GLY A 121 -2.81 -31.57 17.11
N GLU A 122 -3.79 -30.66 17.19
CA GLU A 122 -3.70 -29.31 16.64
C GLU A 122 -3.18 -28.31 17.68
N ILE A 123 -2.22 -27.46 17.29
CA ILE A 123 -1.71 -26.36 18.12
C ILE A 123 -2.01 -25.03 17.44
N SER A 124 -2.57 -24.09 18.19
CA SER A 124 -2.83 -22.72 17.73
C SER A 124 -1.86 -21.74 18.38
N VAL A 125 -1.13 -21.00 17.54
CA VAL A 125 -0.10 -20.04 17.94
C VAL A 125 -0.46 -18.66 17.40
N GLU A 126 -0.68 -17.70 18.27
CA GLU A 126 -0.83 -16.29 17.92
C GLU A 126 0.54 -15.60 17.96
N ILE A 127 0.92 -14.96 16.85
CA ILE A 127 2.13 -14.15 16.78
C ILE A 127 1.71 -12.68 16.67
N LYS A 128 2.19 -11.86 17.60
CA LYS A 128 2.05 -10.40 17.56
C LYS A 128 3.31 -9.79 16.97
N VAL A 129 3.12 -8.92 16.00
CA VAL A 129 4.18 -8.15 15.34
C VAL A 129 4.32 -6.80 16.04
N GLU A 130 5.52 -6.23 16.00
CA GLU A 130 5.81 -4.91 16.58
C GLU A 130 4.98 -3.81 15.89
N ASP A 131 4.36 -2.94 16.70
CA ASP A 131 3.49 -1.87 16.20
C ASP A 131 4.23 -0.88 15.30
N GLY A 132 5.53 -0.66 15.56
CA GLY A 132 6.38 0.19 14.70
C GLY A 132 6.47 -0.31 13.27
N CYS A 133 6.47 -1.63 13.06
CA CYS A 133 6.56 -2.23 11.73
C CYS A 133 5.31 -1.99 10.89
N TYR A 134 4.16 -1.87 11.54
CA TYR A 134 2.91 -1.56 10.85
C TYR A 134 2.99 -0.18 10.20
N TYR A 135 3.50 0.83 10.90
CA TYR A 135 3.62 2.19 10.37
C TYR A 135 4.76 2.35 9.36
N GLU A 136 5.89 1.67 9.57
CA GLU A 136 6.98 1.60 8.59
C GLU A 136 6.47 1.00 7.28
N MET A 137 5.75 -0.13 7.33
CA MET A 137 5.11 -0.75 6.18
C MET A 137 4.15 0.19 5.46
N LEU A 138 3.28 0.89 6.21
CA LEU A 138 2.36 1.85 5.62
C LEU A 138 3.11 2.99 4.94
N SER A 139 4.23 3.41 5.51
CA SER A 139 5.06 4.46 4.92
C SER A 139 5.66 4.03 3.59
N ASP A 140 6.19 2.80 3.53
CA ASP A 140 6.75 2.21 2.32
C ASP A 140 5.71 2.03 1.22
N LEU A 141 4.50 1.59 1.56
CA LEU A 141 3.41 1.40 0.58
C LEU A 141 2.84 2.71 0.05
N THR A 142 2.73 3.73 0.89
CA THR A 142 2.12 5.02 0.52
C THR A 142 3.12 6.05 0.02
N GLY A 143 4.42 5.81 0.19
CA GLY A 143 5.47 6.80 -0.06
C GLY A 143 5.38 8.03 0.85
N THR A 144 4.64 7.94 1.95
CA THR A 144 4.39 9.03 2.90
C THR A 144 4.90 8.64 4.26
N GLN A 145 5.62 9.53 4.96
CA GLN A 145 6.08 9.25 6.32
C GLN A 145 4.88 9.13 7.27
N ILE A 146 4.64 7.93 7.79
CA ILE A 146 3.60 7.64 8.78
C ILE A 146 4.31 7.07 10.00
N SER A 147 4.36 7.83 11.10
CA SER A 147 5.08 7.42 12.31
C SER A 147 4.15 6.88 13.41
N GLY A 148 2.83 6.95 13.19
CA GLY A 148 1.83 6.51 14.16
C GLY A 148 0.38 6.80 13.73
N GLU A 149 -0.55 6.57 14.65
CA GLU A 149 -2.00 6.71 14.42
C GLU A 149 -2.40 8.11 13.96
N TYR A 150 -1.81 9.15 14.57
CA TYR A 150 -2.12 10.54 14.24
C TYR A 150 -1.75 10.86 12.79
N ASP A 151 -0.53 10.48 12.37
CA ASP A 151 -0.04 10.69 11.00
C ASP A 151 -0.88 9.90 9.99
N LEU A 152 -1.29 8.68 10.37
CA LEU A 152 -2.14 7.84 9.54
C LEU A 152 -3.50 8.50 9.30
N ILE A 153 -4.17 8.96 10.37
CA ILE A 153 -5.48 9.64 10.27
C ILE A 153 -5.35 10.89 9.42
N HIS A 154 -4.30 11.69 9.63
CA HIS A 154 -4.06 12.90 8.86
C HIS A 154 -3.85 12.59 7.37
N THR A 155 -3.05 11.58 7.05
CA THR A 155 -2.78 11.13 5.68
C THR A 155 -4.05 10.63 5.01
N VAL A 156 -4.83 9.77 5.67
CA VAL A 156 -6.11 9.25 5.14
C VAL A 156 -7.09 10.37 4.89
N ARG A 157 -7.22 11.34 5.82
CA ARG A 157 -8.10 12.50 5.64
C ARG A 157 -7.68 13.33 4.43
N ASN A 158 -6.39 13.59 4.27
CA ASN A 158 -5.87 14.37 3.15
C ASN A 158 -6.08 13.64 1.82
N LEU A 159 -5.83 12.33 1.77
CA LEU A 159 -6.08 11.51 0.59
C LEU A 159 -7.58 11.50 0.23
N ALA A 160 -8.48 11.41 1.21
CA ALA A 160 -9.92 11.46 0.96
C ALA A 160 -10.36 12.83 0.39
N MET A 161 -9.80 13.93 0.90
CA MET A 161 -10.06 15.28 0.36
C MET A 161 -9.54 15.41 -1.09
N LEU A 162 -8.29 15.01 -1.34
CA LEU A 162 -7.69 15.04 -2.68
C LEU A 162 -8.42 14.12 -3.67
N GLN A 163 -8.89 12.96 -3.21
CA GLN A 163 -9.67 12.04 -4.03
C GLN A 163 -10.98 12.70 -4.48
N LYS A 164 -11.69 13.37 -3.56
CA LYS A 164 -12.94 14.08 -3.87
C LYS A 164 -12.72 15.22 -4.87
N GLU A 165 -11.64 15.99 -4.70
CA GLU A 165 -11.27 17.05 -5.64
C GLU A 165 -10.86 16.48 -7.00
N TYR A 166 -10.10 15.38 -7.03
CA TYR A 166 -9.72 14.71 -8.28
C TYR A 166 -10.93 14.15 -9.02
N GLU A 167 -11.89 13.58 -8.30
CA GLU A 167 -13.10 13.00 -8.89
C GLU A 167 -13.95 14.03 -9.64
N SER A 168 -13.97 15.29 -9.18
CA SER A 168 -14.67 16.37 -9.88
C SER A 168 -14.02 16.72 -11.24
N VAL A 169 -12.70 16.58 -11.35
CA VAL A 169 -11.95 16.96 -12.57
C VAL A 169 -11.57 15.79 -13.47
N LYS A 170 -11.67 14.55 -12.99
CA LYS A 170 -11.19 13.33 -13.66
C LYS A 170 -11.73 13.18 -15.09
N ASP A 171 -13.04 13.35 -15.28
CA ASP A 171 -13.69 13.17 -16.58
C ASP A 171 -13.31 14.28 -17.58
N ALA A 172 -13.15 15.51 -17.08
CA ALA A 172 -12.66 16.63 -17.87
C ALA A 172 -11.22 16.37 -18.33
N LEU A 173 -10.33 15.94 -17.44
CA LEU A 173 -8.94 15.59 -17.76
C LEU A 173 -8.85 14.46 -18.81
N ALA A 174 -9.67 13.41 -18.66
CA ALA A 174 -9.75 12.34 -19.65
C ALA A 174 -10.20 12.86 -21.02
N SER A 175 -11.22 13.74 -21.04
CA SER A 175 -11.74 14.35 -22.26
C SER A 175 -10.73 15.24 -22.96
N VAL A 176 -9.96 16.05 -22.22
CA VAL A 176 -8.88 16.89 -22.76
C VAL A 176 -7.81 16.03 -23.43
N LYS A 177 -7.41 14.93 -22.79
CA LYS A 177 -6.40 14.02 -23.34
C LYS A 177 -6.85 13.36 -24.64
N MET A 178 -8.13 13.03 -24.77
CA MET A 178 -8.66 12.39 -25.98
C MET A 178 -9.00 13.40 -27.08
N LYS A 179 -9.80 14.41 -26.76
CA LYS A 179 -10.44 15.32 -27.73
C LYS A 179 -9.78 16.70 -27.81
N GLY A 180 -8.87 17.01 -26.88
CA GLY A 180 -8.23 18.33 -26.78
C GLY A 180 -9.02 19.35 -25.96
N TYR A 181 -10.21 19.01 -25.49
CA TYR A 181 -11.08 19.88 -24.70
C TYR A 181 -11.85 19.08 -23.66
N GLY A 182 -11.97 19.62 -22.45
CA GLY A 182 -12.77 19.03 -21.37
C GLY A 182 -13.36 20.11 -20.49
N VAL A 183 -14.50 19.78 -19.89
CA VAL A 183 -15.28 20.73 -19.09
C VAL A 183 -15.60 20.07 -17.77
N VAL A 184 -15.32 20.79 -16.69
CA VAL A 184 -15.79 20.45 -15.34
C VAL A 184 -17.06 21.24 -15.11
N SER A 185 -18.17 20.52 -14.91
CA SER A 185 -19.44 21.13 -14.56
C SER A 185 -19.47 21.48 -13.07
N ALA A 186 -20.13 22.59 -12.74
CA ALA A 186 -20.43 22.92 -11.35
C ALA A 186 -21.17 21.79 -10.65
N THR A 187 -20.80 21.59 -9.40
CA THR A 187 -21.57 20.81 -8.44
C THR A 187 -22.84 21.56 -8.04
N ARG A 188 -23.85 20.85 -7.51
CA ARG A 188 -25.11 21.47 -7.08
C ARG A 188 -24.90 22.57 -6.05
N GLU A 189 -23.92 22.39 -5.18
CA GLU A 189 -23.54 23.31 -4.11
C GLU A 189 -22.94 24.62 -4.65
N GLU A 190 -22.39 24.61 -5.87
CA GLU A 190 -21.81 25.77 -6.54
C GLU A 190 -22.84 26.56 -7.39
N ILE A 191 -24.02 25.99 -7.63
CA ILE A 191 -25.09 26.65 -8.38
C ILE A 191 -25.83 27.62 -7.45
N ARG A 192 -25.76 28.91 -7.76
CA ARG A 192 -26.55 29.96 -7.11
C ARG A 192 -27.84 30.16 -7.86
N LEU A 193 -28.96 30.12 -7.14
CA LEU A 193 -30.30 30.34 -7.69
C LEU A 193 -30.85 31.65 -7.13
N ASP A 194 -31.18 32.60 -8.01
CA ASP A 194 -31.82 33.85 -7.62
C ASP A 194 -33.32 33.64 -7.36
N ASP A 195 -33.90 34.56 -6.59
CA ASP A 195 -35.34 34.55 -6.34
C ASP A 195 -36.15 34.64 -7.66
N PRO A 196 -37.20 33.81 -7.82
CA PRO A 196 -38.02 33.82 -9.02
C PRO A 196 -38.76 35.15 -9.19
N VAL A 197 -38.63 35.77 -10.37
CA VAL A 197 -39.30 37.04 -10.69
C VAL A 197 -40.42 36.82 -11.68
N VAL A 198 -41.61 37.36 -11.41
CA VAL A 198 -42.73 37.30 -12.35
C VAL A 198 -42.46 38.21 -13.54
N ILE A 199 -42.57 37.66 -14.73
CA ILE A 199 -42.43 38.38 -16.00
C ILE A 199 -43.74 38.35 -16.78
N ARG A 200 -44.00 39.40 -17.54
CA ARG A 200 -45.16 39.48 -18.44
C ARG A 200 -44.68 39.61 -19.87
N GLN A 201 -45.13 38.71 -20.74
CA GLN A 201 -44.84 38.73 -22.17
C GLN A 201 -46.16 38.76 -22.95
N GLY A 202 -46.54 39.94 -23.43
CA GLY A 202 -47.85 40.19 -24.03
C GLY A 202 -49.00 39.96 -23.02
N ASN A 203 -49.87 39.00 -23.34
CA ASN A 203 -51.02 38.63 -22.49
C ASN A 203 -50.75 37.44 -21.54
N LYS A 204 -49.52 36.92 -21.49
CA LYS A 204 -49.14 35.80 -20.62
C LYS A 204 -48.22 36.25 -19.49
N TYR A 205 -48.37 35.61 -18.33
CA TYR A 205 -47.48 35.72 -17.19
C TYR A 205 -46.61 34.48 -17.10
N GLY A 206 -45.34 34.68 -16.74
CA GLY A 206 -44.38 33.61 -16.51
C GLY A 206 -43.50 33.92 -15.30
N VAL A 207 -42.66 32.97 -14.93
CA VAL A 207 -41.68 33.13 -13.87
C VAL A 207 -40.29 33.01 -14.50
N LYS A 208 -39.46 34.03 -14.30
CA LYS A 208 -38.06 34.02 -14.68
C LYS A 208 -37.25 33.53 -13.48
N ILE A 209 -36.61 32.39 -13.64
CA ILE A 209 -35.66 31.83 -12.68
C ILE A 209 -34.28 32.05 -13.28
N ARG A 210 -33.37 32.68 -12.52
CA ARG A 210 -31.99 32.88 -12.92
C ARG A 210 -31.11 32.00 -12.03
N SER A 211 -30.16 31.30 -12.66
CA SER A 211 -29.13 30.55 -11.95
C SER A 211 -27.76 30.90 -12.52
N GLU A 212 -26.75 30.95 -11.66
CA GLU A 212 -25.36 31.15 -12.02
C GLU A 212 -24.52 30.01 -11.46
N ALA A 213 -23.61 29.49 -12.27
CA ALA A 213 -22.76 28.37 -11.90
C ALA A 213 -21.39 28.51 -12.58
N PRO A 214 -20.28 28.26 -11.88
CA PRO A 214 -18.95 28.26 -12.50
C PRO A 214 -18.77 27.06 -13.43
N SER A 215 -17.99 27.23 -14.50
CA SER A 215 -17.52 26.12 -15.32
C SER A 215 -16.02 26.24 -15.53
N ILE A 216 -15.29 25.13 -15.37
CA ILE A 216 -13.85 25.09 -15.63
C ILE A 216 -13.64 24.41 -16.97
N HIS A 217 -12.99 25.13 -17.89
CA HIS A 217 -12.67 24.64 -19.21
C HIS A 217 -11.17 24.36 -19.30
N MET A 218 -10.83 23.15 -19.72
CA MET A 218 -9.46 22.70 -19.92
C MET A 218 -9.21 22.53 -21.42
N ILE A 219 -8.10 23.07 -21.91
CA ILE A 219 -7.75 23.06 -23.33
C ILE A 219 -6.34 22.50 -23.50
N ARG A 220 -6.18 21.50 -24.37
CA ARG A 220 -4.86 21.00 -24.73
C ARG A 220 -4.25 21.88 -25.83
N ALA A 221 -3.08 22.45 -25.55
CA ALA A 221 -2.26 23.12 -26.55
C ALA A 221 -1.01 22.28 -26.84
N ASN A 222 -0.68 22.11 -28.13
CA ASN A 222 0.56 21.50 -28.54
C ASN A 222 1.61 22.61 -28.71
N ILE A 223 2.75 22.47 -28.03
CA ILE A 223 3.83 23.44 -28.08
C ILE A 223 4.95 22.84 -28.91
N GLU A 224 5.16 23.40 -30.09
CA GLU A 224 6.29 23.05 -30.93
C GLU A 224 7.46 23.93 -30.56
N THR A 225 8.59 23.35 -30.14
CA THR A 225 9.83 24.06 -29.83
C THR A 225 10.93 23.51 -30.72
N GLU A 226 11.59 24.40 -31.46
CA GLU A 226 12.75 24.06 -32.27
C GLU A 226 14.01 24.61 -31.57
N ILE A 227 15.04 23.77 -31.46
CA ILE A 227 16.36 24.17 -30.98
C ILE A 227 17.35 24.08 -32.14
N ALA A 228 17.97 25.21 -32.49
CA ALA A 228 18.98 25.30 -33.55
C ALA A 228 20.33 25.64 -32.92
N PRO A 229 21.12 24.64 -32.44
CA PRO A 229 22.45 24.89 -31.89
C PRO A 229 23.36 25.45 -32.99
N ILE A 230 23.88 26.66 -32.77
CA ILE A 230 24.77 27.31 -33.74
C ILE A 230 26.21 26.87 -33.44
N VAL A 231 26.85 26.28 -34.44
CA VAL A 231 28.28 25.91 -34.44
C VAL A 231 29.00 26.70 -35.53
N GLY A 232 30.32 26.86 -35.40
CA GLY A 232 31.11 27.75 -36.24
C GLY A 232 31.29 27.27 -37.68
N SER A 233 31.80 26.06 -37.89
CA SER A 233 32.11 25.52 -39.22
C SER A 233 31.15 24.42 -39.66
N GLU A 234 31.05 24.19 -40.98
CA GLU A 234 30.23 23.10 -41.55
C GLU A 234 30.68 21.72 -41.03
N GLN A 235 31.99 21.53 -40.84
CA GLN A 235 32.52 20.29 -40.29
C GLN A 235 32.05 20.09 -38.84
N GLN A 236 32.07 21.14 -38.01
CA GLN A 236 31.55 21.08 -36.64
C GLN A 236 30.05 20.77 -36.59
N ALA A 237 29.27 21.24 -37.56
CA ALA A 237 27.85 20.90 -37.67
C ALA A 237 27.63 19.42 -37.99
N LYS A 238 28.41 18.88 -38.95
CA LYS A 238 28.37 17.45 -39.28
C LYS A 238 28.81 16.58 -38.10
N ASP A 239 29.85 16.98 -37.40
CA ASP A 239 30.34 16.27 -36.22
C ASP A 239 29.30 16.27 -35.09
N LEU A 240 28.61 17.39 -34.86
CA LEU A 240 27.51 17.48 -33.89
C LEU A 240 26.33 16.57 -34.25
N VAL A 241 25.94 16.53 -35.53
CA VAL A 241 24.88 15.63 -36.01
C VAL A 241 25.27 14.17 -35.81
N ASN A 242 26.52 13.80 -36.13
CA ASN A 242 27.02 12.45 -35.91
C ASN A 242 27.02 12.08 -34.42
N TYR A 243 27.48 12.98 -33.56
CA TYR A 243 27.49 12.81 -32.11
C TYR A 243 26.08 12.55 -31.54
N ILE A 244 25.07 13.34 -31.96
CA ILE A 244 23.67 13.14 -31.55
C ILE A 244 23.13 11.79 -32.04
N ASN A 245 23.43 11.41 -33.29
CA ASN A 245 22.98 10.14 -33.88
C ASN A 245 23.64 8.92 -33.22
N GLU A 246 24.87 9.05 -32.73
CA GLU A 246 25.54 7.99 -31.96
C GLU A 246 24.92 7.87 -30.56
N ALA A 247 24.67 9.00 -29.88
CA ALA A 247 24.00 9.01 -28.58
C ALA A 247 22.59 8.42 -28.63
N ALA A 248 21.86 8.59 -29.74
CA ALA A 248 20.54 8.00 -29.96
C ALA A 248 20.52 6.45 -29.88
N LYS A 249 21.67 5.79 -30.09
CA LYS A 249 21.80 4.32 -30.02
C LYS A 249 22.09 3.80 -28.62
N SER A 250 22.34 4.69 -27.66
CA SER A 250 22.61 4.34 -26.26
C SER A 250 21.31 4.18 -25.45
N PRO A 251 21.35 3.48 -24.29
CA PRO A 251 20.18 3.34 -23.41
C PRO A 251 19.64 4.68 -22.89
N ASP A 252 20.52 5.67 -22.70
CA ASP A 252 20.17 7.02 -22.23
C ASP A 252 19.58 7.90 -23.35
N GLY A 253 19.69 7.48 -24.61
CA GLY A 253 19.09 8.13 -25.78
C GLY A 253 19.63 9.53 -26.07
N VAL A 254 18.90 10.27 -26.91
CA VAL A 254 19.26 11.64 -27.33
C VAL A 254 19.19 12.65 -26.17
N TRP A 255 18.30 12.43 -25.22
CA TRP A 255 17.98 13.39 -24.14
C TRP A 255 19.17 13.72 -23.23
N GLY A 256 20.02 12.72 -22.94
CA GLY A 256 21.22 12.89 -22.12
C GLY A 256 22.41 13.54 -22.83
N THR A 257 22.29 13.82 -24.13
CA THR A 257 23.39 14.39 -24.93
C THR A 257 23.67 15.81 -24.49
N ASN A 258 24.92 16.10 -24.11
CA ASN A 258 25.33 17.43 -23.68
C ASN A 258 25.79 18.27 -24.88
N ILE A 259 25.16 19.42 -25.08
CA ILE A 259 25.47 20.39 -26.13
C ILE A 259 25.67 21.75 -25.46
N PHE A 260 26.91 22.26 -25.52
CA PHE A 260 27.31 23.55 -24.92
C PHE A 260 27.07 23.68 -23.40
N GLY A 261 27.24 22.59 -22.65
CA GLY A 261 27.15 22.61 -21.19
C GLY A 261 25.72 22.48 -20.66
N LYS A 262 24.73 22.22 -21.54
CA LYS A 262 23.36 21.82 -21.20
C LYS A 262 22.99 20.54 -21.92
N SER A 263 22.13 19.72 -21.31
CA SER A 263 21.56 18.57 -22.02
C SER A 263 20.54 19.02 -23.07
N ILE A 264 20.29 18.18 -24.08
CA ILE A 264 19.19 18.42 -25.04
C ILE A 264 17.85 18.53 -24.30
N GLU A 265 17.63 17.71 -23.27
CA GLU A 265 16.44 17.79 -22.43
C GLU A 265 16.28 19.18 -21.79
N GLU A 266 17.34 19.73 -21.19
CA GLU A 266 17.32 21.06 -20.59
C GLU A 266 17.00 22.14 -21.63
N LEU A 267 17.61 22.07 -22.82
CA LEU A 267 17.37 23.04 -23.90
C LEU A 267 15.91 23.00 -24.39
N VAL A 268 15.34 21.81 -24.53
CA VAL A 268 13.93 21.65 -24.94
C VAL A 268 12.99 22.13 -23.84
N MET A 269 13.24 21.75 -22.57
CA MET A 269 12.42 22.16 -21.43
C MET A 269 12.44 23.68 -21.23
N ASP A 270 13.60 24.32 -21.38
CA ASP A 270 13.74 25.78 -21.34
C ASP A 270 12.92 26.45 -22.46
N GLY A 271 13.00 25.92 -23.69
CA GLY A 271 12.24 26.44 -24.82
C GLY A 271 10.72 26.27 -24.66
N VAL A 272 10.26 25.13 -24.15
CA VAL A 272 8.84 24.89 -23.83
C VAL A 272 8.37 25.84 -22.72
N ARG A 273 9.12 25.97 -21.61
CA ARG A 273 8.77 26.87 -20.50
C ARG A 273 8.64 28.32 -20.97
N ASN A 274 9.58 28.79 -21.79
CA ASN A 274 9.54 30.14 -22.35
C ASN A 274 8.28 30.35 -23.20
N LYS A 275 7.89 29.38 -24.04
CA LYS A 275 6.67 29.48 -24.86
C LYS A 275 5.39 29.43 -24.03
N ILE A 276 5.33 28.61 -22.98
CA ILE A 276 4.19 28.59 -22.05
C ILE A 276 4.04 29.95 -21.36
N ALA A 277 5.15 30.52 -20.89
CA ALA A 277 5.17 31.80 -20.19
C ALA A 277 4.81 33.00 -21.09
N MET A 278 4.84 32.86 -22.42
CA MET A 278 4.45 33.94 -23.34
C MET A 278 2.94 34.23 -23.35
N ILE A 279 2.08 33.33 -22.86
CA ILE A 279 0.68 33.66 -22.61
C ILE A 279 0.62 34.53 -21.35
N GLY A 280 0.75 35.85 -21.54
CA GLY A 280 0.65 36.82 -20.45
C GLY A 280 -0.77 36.97 -19.92
N ASP A 281 -0.90 37.53 -18.72
CA ASP A 281 -2.17 37.65 -17.98
C ASP A 281 -3.28 38.33 -18.81
N GLU A 282 -2.94 39.35 -19.63
CA GLU A 282 -3.89 40.03 -20.50
C GLU A 282 -4.49 39.10 -21.56
N SER A 283 -3.66 38.22 -22.13
CA SER A 283 -4.11 37.22 -23.12
C SER A 283 -5.00 36.17 -22.46
N GLN A 284 -4.67 35.75 -21.23
CA GLN A 284 -5.48 34.81 -20.45
C GLN A 284 -6.86 35.39 -20.12
N ALA A 285 -6.91 36.66 -19.69
CA ALA A 285 -8.16 37.36 -19.42
C ALA A 285 -9.03 37.49 -20.67
N LYS A 286 -8.46 37.90 -21.82
CA LYS A 286 -9.18 37.96 -23.10
C LYS A 286 -9.75 36.59 -23.50
N LEU A 287 -8.98 35.52 -23.32
CA LEU A 287 -9.43 34.14 -23.60
C LEU A 287 -10.58 33.73 -22.68
N GLN A 288 -10.48 34.03 -21.38
CA GLN A 288 -11.52 33.75 -20.40
C GLN A 288 -12.83 34.49 -20.72
N ASP A 289 -12.75 35.81 -20.93
CA ASP A 289 -13.91 36.65 -21.29
C ASP A 289 -14.60 36.16 -22.56
N THR A 290 -13.79 35.76 -23.54
CA THR A 290 -14.30 35.22 -24.80
C THR A 290 -15.02 33.90 -24.57
N MET A 291 -14.45 33.00 -23.79
CA MET A 291 -15.10 31.72 -23.45
C MET A 291 -16.42 31.95 -22.71
N GLN A 292 -16.45 32.91 -21.77
CA GLN A 292 -17.65 33.27 -21.04
C GLN A 292 -18.75 33.81 -21.97
N LYS A 293 -18.40 34.65 -22.95
CA LYS A 293 -19.34 35.11 -23.99
C LYS A 293 -19.86 33.96 -24.84
N ILE A 294 -18.99 33.04 -25.28
CA ILE A 294 -19.39 31.87 -26.08
C ILE A 294 -20.41 31.01 -25.34
N VAL A 295 -20.16 30.73 -24.05
CA VAL A 295 -21.04 29.89 -23.22
C VAL A 295 -22.39 30.57 -22.98
N ASN A 296 -22.43 31.89 -22.78
CA ASN A 296 -23.66 32.62 -22.47
C ASN A 296 -24.49 32.97 -23.70
N ASP A 297 -23.87 33.33 -24.82
CA ASP A 297 -24.59 33.93 -25.95
C ASP A 297 -25.06 32.91 -27.00
N SER A 298 -24.62 31.64 -26.96
CA SER A 298 -25.05 30.45 -27.74
C SER A 298 -25.31 30.60 -29.25
N ASN A 299 -25.07 31.77 -29.84
CA ASN A 299 -25.27 32.04 -31.24
C ASN A 299 -23.98 31.64 -31.95
N GLY A 300 -24.06 30.65 -32.85
CA GLY A 300 -22.95 30.10 -33.63
C GLY A 300 -22.30 31.08 -34.63
N GLY A 301 -22.07 32.32 -34.20
CA GLY A 301 -21.32 33.34 -34.93
C GLY A 301 -19.81 33.12 -34.77
N MET A 302 -19.07 33.82 -35.62
CA MET A 302 -17.61 33.84 -35.57
C MET A 302 -17.14 34.64 -34.35
N VAL A 303 -16.27 34.05 -33.56
CA VAL A 303 -15.62 34.73 -32.43
C VAL A 303 -14.16 34.95 -32.80
N CYS A 304 -13.78 36.22 -32.94
CA CYS A 304 -12.40 36.62 -33.24
C CYS A 304 -11.74 37.11 -31.95
N ILE A 305 -10.64 36.46 -31.57
CA ILE A 305 -9.81 36.87 -30.44
C ILE A 305 -8.60 37.59 -31.00
N ILE A 306 -8.45 38.86 -30.66
CA ILE A 306 -7.27 39.66 -30.97
C ILE A 306 -6.45 39.73 -29.70
N ILE A 307 -5.35 38.96 -29.68
CA ILE A 307 -4.42 38.86 -28.55
C ILE A 307 -3.39 39.98 -28.67
#